data_AF-A0A7S0CA68-F1
#
_entry.id   AF-A0A7S0CA68-F1
#
_cell.length_a   1.000
_cell.length_b   1.000
_cell.length_c   1.000
_cell.angle_alpha   90.00
_cell.angle_beta   90.00
_cell.angle_gamma   90.00
#
_symmetry.space_group_name_H-M   'P 1'
#
loop_
_entity.id
_entity.type
_entity.pdbx_description
1 polymer ?
#
loop_
_entity_poly.entity_id
_entity_poly.type
_entity_poly.pdbx_seq_one_letter_code
_entity_poly.pdbx_strand_id
1 'polypeptide(L)'
;ERLRATLLHEMCHAAAWLLDGVHTPPHGKNFKKWATIAMKKIKNVSVTTRHDYEIAYKFAWACTNEECGAVIKRQSRSVQVEKHCCASCKGKLIEIEVPTRGQSTKAGLTPKVKRDPSGFSLFVKENSRSVRQQM
;
A
#
# COMPACT_ATOMS: atom_id res chain seq x y z
N GLU A 1 13.20 13.97 8.86
CA GLU A 1 11.88 14.41 9.38
C GLU A 1 10.93 13.25 9.69
N ARG A 2 10.67 12.36 8.72
CA ARG A 2 9.76 11.20 8.85
C ARG A 2 9.95 10.35 10.11
N LEU A 3 11.19 9.98 10.44
CA LEU A 3 11.47 9.16 11.64
C LEU A 3 11.00 9.84 12.93
N ARG A 4 11.21 11.16 13.06
CA ARG A 4 10.81 11.92 14.26
C ARG A 4 9.29 12.00 14.35
N ALA A 5 8.60 12.23 13.24
CA ALA A 5 7.14 12.25 13.18
C ALA A 5 6.53 10.88 13.52
N THR A 6 7.08 9.79 12.95
CA THR A 6 6.66 8.42 13.26
C THR A 6 6.90 8.07 14.72
N LEU A 7 8.09 8.31 15.25
CA LEU A 7 8.38 8.03 16.66
C LEU A 7 7.43 8.81 17.59
N LEU A 8 7.21 10.10 17.30
CA LEU A 8 6.34 10.93 18.13
C LEU A 8 4.86 10.50 18.05
N HIS A 9 4.41 9.99 16.91
CA HIS A 9 3.11 9.34 16.75
C HIS A 9 2.97 8.13 17.68
N GLU A 10 3.95 7.21 17.67
CA GLU A 10 3.93 6.04 18.54
C GLU A 10 4.01 6.42 20.03
N MET A 11 4.75 7.48 20.37
CA MET A 11 4.78 8.02 21.73
C MET A 11 3.42 8.59 22.16
N CYS A 12 2.63 9.17 21.24
CA CYS A 12 1.27 9.63 21.55
C CYS A 12 0.33 8.46 21.84
N HIS A 13 0.48 7.33 21.13
CA HIS A 13 -0.23 6.09 21.47
C HIS A 13 0.18 5.57 22.85
N ALA A 14 1.48 5.50 23.13
CA ALA A 14 2.00 5.06 24.41
C ALA A 14 1.50 5.94 25.57
N ALA A 15 1.48 7.27 25.39
CA ALA A 15 0.98 8.20 26.40
C ALA A 15 -0.54 8.05 26.63
N ALA A 16 -1.34 7.92 25.57
CA ALA A 16 -2.77 7.69 25.70
C ALA A 16 -3.06 6.38 26.46
N TRP A 17 -2.28 5.33 26.21
CA TRP A 17 -2.43 4.05 26.88
C TRP A 17 -1.95 4.08 28.33
N LEU A 18 -0.70 4.48 28.57
CA LEU A 18 -0.07 4.40 29.89
C LEU A 18 -0.56 5.48 30.88
N LEU A 19 -0.89 6.68 30.40
CA LEU A 19 -1.24 7.81 31.26
C LEU A 19 -2.75 8.03 31.36
N ASP A 20 -3.50 7.80 30.27
CA ASP A 20 -4.95 7.99 30.29
C ASP A 20 -5.74 6.67 30.30
N GLY A 21 -5.10 5.50 30.18
CA GLY A 21 -5.77 4.20 30.17
C GLY A 21 -6.60 3.92 28.89
N VAL A 22 -6.45 4.72 27.84
CA VAL A 22 -7.25 4.64 26.61
C VAL A 22 -6.40 4.13 25.45
N HIS A 23 -6.75 2.96 24.92
CA HIS A 23 -6.12 2.42 23.70
C HIS A 23 -7.08 2.31 22.51
N THR A 24 -8.39 2.42 22.74
CA THR A 24 -9.45 2.33 21.72
C THR A 24 -10.40 3.53 21.82
N PRO A 25 -10.69 4.24 20.71
CA PRO A 25 -10.06 4.13 19.40
C PRO A 25 -8.61 4.65 19.41
N PRO A 26 -7.71 4.08 18.59
CA PRO A 26 -6.27 4.38 18.65
C PRO A 26 -5.93 5.86 18.41
N HIS A 27 -6.68 6.55 17.54
CA HIS A 27 -6.48 7.98 17.21
C HIS A 27 -7.62 8.88 17.74
N GLY A 28 -8.19 8.52 18.89
CA GLY A 28 -9.29 9.24 19.55
C GLY A 28 -8.89 10.57 20.19
N LYS A 29 -9.75 11.09 21.08
CA LYS A 29 -9.54 12.37 21.78
C LYS A 29 -8.20 12.41 22.54
N ASN A 30 -7.86 11.31 23.23
CA ASN A 30 -6.62 11.19 24.01
C ASN A 30 -5.37 11.24 23.14
N PHE A 31 -5.35 10.52 22.01
CA PHE A 31 -4.26 10.62 21.05
C PHE A 31 -4.07 12.06 20.56
N LYS A 32 -5.17 12.75 20.18
CA LYS A 32 -5.12 14.15 19.70
C LYS A 32 -4.64 15.13 20.76
N LYS A 33 -5.00 14.91 22.03
CA LYS A 33 -4.48 15.65 23.21
C LYS A 33 -2.95 15.52 23.26
N TRP A 34 -2.42 14.30 23.27
CA TRP A 34 -0.97 14.07 23.33
C TRP A 34 -0.23 14.57 22.10
N ALA A 35 -0.79 14.40 20.90
CA ALA A 35 -0.23 14.94 19.66
C ALA A 35 -0.10 16.48 19.74
N THR A 36 -1.11 17.16 20.28
CA THR A 36 -1.09 18.63 20.46
C THR A 36 -0.02 19.06 21.46
N ILE A 37 0.10 18.35 22.58
CA ILE A 37 1.15 18.61 23.59
C ILE A 37 2.54 18.40 22.98
N ALA A 38 2.72 17.29 22.28
CA ALA A 38 3.96 16.90 21.64
C ALA A 38 4.41 17.93 20.58
N MET A 39 3.52 18.33 19.67
CA MET A 39 3.82 19.32 18.62
C MET A 39 4.10 20.72 19.18
N LYS A 40 3.56 21.08 20.36
CA LYS A 40 3.92 22.34 21.05
C LYS A 40 5.34 22.30 21.63
N LYS A 41 5.79 21.15 22.10
CA LYS A 41 7.11 20.98 22.73
C LYS A 41 8.22 20.70 21.73
N ILE A 42 7.95 19.91 20.71
CA ILE A 42 8.90 19.51 19.67
C ILE A 42 8.58 20.28 18.40
N LYS A 43 9.35 21.33 18.14
CA LYS A 43 9.23 22.16 16.93
C LYS A 43 9.62 21.36 15.68
N ASN A 44 9.10 21.78 14.52
CA ASN A 44 9.41 21.21 13.20
C ASN A 44 9.06 19.71 13.06
N VAL A 45 8.01 19.26 13.76
CA VAL A 45 7.46 17.90 13.61
C VAL A 45 5.94 18.00 13.63
N SER A 46 5.28 17.39 12.64
CA SER A 46 3.82 17.26 12.59
C SER A 46 3.42 15.83 12.89
N VAL A 47 2.51 15.65 13.86
CA VAL A 47 1.93 14.35 14.21
C VAL A 47 0.55 14.25 13.58
N THR A 48 0.40 13.37 12.61
CA THR A 48 -0.86 13.06 11.93
C THR A 48 -1.48 11.78 12.50
N THR A 49 -2.75 11.51 12.20
CA THR A 49 -3.43 10.24 12.57
C THR A 49 -3.12 9.08 11.63
N ARG A 50 -2.42 9.35 10.53
CA ARG A 50 -1.98 8.36 9.54
C ARG A 50 -0.52 8.59 9.24
N HIS A 51 0.27 7.53 9.22
CA HIS A 51 1.65 7.62 8.75
C HIS A 51 1.70 8.00 7.27
N ASP A 52 2.58 8.91 6.92
CA ASP A 52 2.87 9.22 5.53
C ASP A 52 3.87 8.20 4.97
N TYR A 53 3.36 7.02 4.64
CA TYR A 53 4.12 6.02 3.88
C TYR A 53 3.81 6.20 2.39
N GLU A 54 4.85 6.32 1.58
CA GLU A 54 4.73 6.05 0.15
C GLU A 54 4.42 4.57 -0.04
N ILE A 55 3.18 4.28 -0.45
CA ILE A 55 2.76 2.91 -0.69
C ILE A 55 3.27 2.48 -2.06
N ALA A 56 4.34 1.70 -2.07
CA ALA A 56 4.73 0.92 -3.24
C ALA A 56 3.75 -0.24 -3.41
N TYR A 57 2.96 -0.22 -4.47
CA TYR A 57 2.05 -1.32 -4.81
C TYR A 57 2.77 -2.36 -5.66
N LYS A 58 2.35 -3.63 -5.56
CA LYS A 58 2.93 -4.73 -6.34
C LYS A 58 2.14 -5.04 -7.61
N PHE A 59 0.85 -4.74 -7.61
CA PHE A 59 -0.06 -5.05 -8.72
C PHE A 59 -0.96 -3.85 -9.01
N ALA A 60 -1.27 -3.65 -10.29
CA ALA A 60 -2.18 -2.61 -10.75
C ALA A 60 -3.05 -3.11 -11.91
N TRP A 61 -4.26 -2.54 -12.03
CA TRP A 61 -5.19 -2.81 -13.11
C TRP A 61 -5.78 -1.51 -13.64
N ALA A 62 -5.85 -1.38 -14.95
CA ALA A 62 -6.49 -0.24 -15.62
C ALA A 62 -7.85 -0.66 -16.19
N CYS A 63 -8.81 0.26 -16.18
CA CYS A 63 -10.05 0.09 -16.92
C CYS A 63 -9.78 0.22 -18.43
N THR A 64 -10.40 -0.66 -19.22
CA THR A 64 -10.29 -0.64 -20.68
C THR A 64 -11.15 0.45 -21.33
N ASN A 65 -12.10 1.04 -20.59
CA ASN A 65 -12.87 2.17 -21.10
C ASN A 65 -12.00 3.43 -21.04
N GLU A 66 -11.68 3.97 -22.22
CA GLU A 66 -10.82 5.14 -22.39
C GLU A 66 -11.36 6.41 -21.73
N GLU A 67 -12.68 6.55 -21.60
CA GLU A 67 -13.31 7.69 -20.93
C GLU A 67 -13.23 7.58 -19.41
N CYS A 68 -13.07 6.37 -18.87
CA CYS A 68 -13.04 6.14 -17.43
C CYS A 68 -11.67 6.38 -16.81
N GLY A 69 -10.61 5.84 -17.43
CA GLY A 69 -9.22 6.02 -16.96
C GLY A 69 -8.91 5.50 -15.55
N ALA A 70 -9.82 4.75 -14.91
CA ALA A 70 -9.64 4.27 -13.54
C ALA A 70 -8.47 3.27 -13.43
N VAL A 71 -7.63 3.45 -12.41
CA VAL A 71 -6.51 2.56 -12.09
C VAL A 71 -6.63 2.07 -10.64
N ILE A 72 -6.65 0.75 -10.48
CA ILE A 72 -6.72 0.07 -9.18
C ILE A 72 -5.31 -0.41 -8.84
N LYS A 73 -4.81 -0.10 -7.65
CA LYS A 73 -3.50 -0.59 -7.16
C LYS A 73 -3.68 -1.45 -5.89
N ARG A 74 -2.99 -2.59 -5.77
CA ARG A 74 -3.09 -3.52 -4.63
C ARG A 74 -1.74 -4.15 -4.26
N GLN A 75 -1.65 -4.67 -3.03
CA GLN A 75 -0.48 -5.43 -2.54
C GLN A 75 -0.52 -6.90 -2.92
N SER A 76 -1.71 -7.49 -3.03
CA SER A 76 -1.93 -8.85 -3.51
C SER A 76 -2.55 -8.83 -4.91
N ARG A 77 -2.36 -9.91 -5.67
CA ARG A 77 -2.96 -10.11 -7.00
C ARG A 77 -4.42 -10.56 -6.88
N SER A 78 -5.25 -9.77 -6.19
CA SER A 78 -6.61 -10.15 -5.79
C SER A 78 -7.71 -9.81 -6.81
N VAL A 79 -7.40 -9.00 -7.82
CA VAL A 79 -8.38 -8.65 -8.86
C VAL A 79 -8.36 -9.73 -9.94
N GLN A 80 -9.44 -10.52 -10.00
CA GLN A 80 -9.70 -11.49 -11.07
C GLN A 80 -10.46 -10.77 -12.18
N VAL A 81 -9.81 -10.49 -13.31
CA VAL A 81 -10.37 -9.68 -14.41
C VAL A 81 -11.57 -10.34 -15.09
N GLU A 82 -11.73 -11.65 -14.89
CA GLU A 82 -12.86 -12.45 -15.38
C GLU A 82 -14.12 -12.29 -14.52
N LYS A 83 -13.97 -11.91 -13.25
CA LYS A 83 -15.08 -11.79 -12.28
C LYS A 83 -15.34 -10.36 -11.84
N HIS A 84 -14.30 -9.52 -11.86
CA HIS A 84 -14.37 -8.16 -11.36
C HIS A 84 -14.39 -7.17 -12.52
N CYS A 85 -15.16 -6.11 -12.35
CA CYS A 85 -15.25 -5.00 -13.30
C CYS A 85 -14.86 -3.67 -12.64
N CYS A 86 -14.67 -2.64 -13.46
CA CYS A 86 -14.41 -1.29 -12.98
C CYS A 86 -15.58 -0.80 -12.11
N ALA A 87 -15.27 -0.31 -10.91
CA ALA A 87 -16.30 0.19 -10.00
C ALA A 87 -17.06 1.40 -10.57
N SER A 88 -16.37 2.25 -11.33
CA SER A 88 -16.89 3.52 -11.86
C SER A 88 -17.78 3.34 -13.08
N CYS A 89 -17.37 2.54 -14.08
CA CYS A 89 -18.08 2.42 -15.36
C CYS A 89 -18.53 0.99 -15.70
N LYS A 90 -18.29 0.02 -14.81
CA LYS A 90 -18.54 -1.42 -15.03
C LYS A 90 -17.80 -2.06 -16.22
N GLY A 91 -16.86 -1.33 -16.83
CA GLY A 91 -16.01 -1.83 -17.91
C GLY A 91 -15.02 -2.92 -17.46
N LYS A 92 -14.39 -3.59 -18.44
CA LYS A 92 -13.37 -4.60 -18.20
C LYS A 92 -12.10 -3.98 -17.59
N LEU A 93 -11.33 -4.82 -16.91
CA LEU A 93 -10.05 -4.47 -16.30
C LEU A 93 -8.93 -5.28 -16.95
N ILE A 94 -7.75 -4.68 -17.10
CA ILE A 94 -6.53 -5.37 -17.53
C ILE A 94 -5.43 -5.15 -16.51
N GLU A 95 -4.62 -6.18 -16.25
CA GLU A 95 -3.43 -6.01 -15.39
C GLU A 95 -2.35 -5.25 -16.13
N ILE A 96 -1.77 -4.27 -15.46
CA ILE A 96 -0.73 -3.40 -15.97
C ILE A 96 0.49 -3.41 -15.05
N GLU A 97 1.61 -2.89 -15.51
CA GLU A 97 2.72 -2.55 -14.63
C GLU A 97 2.29 -1.44 -13.65
N VAL A 98 2.86 -1.45 -12.45
CA VAL A 98 2.50 -0.48 -11.42
C VAL A 98 3.01 0.90 -11.84
N PRO A 99 2.14 1.89 -12.07
CA PRO A 99 2.57 3.20 -12.53
C PRO A 99 3.44 3.88 -11.48
N THR A 100 4.62 4.34 -11.88
CA THR A 100 5.51 5.15 -11.04
C THR A 100 4.94 6.55 -10.84
N ARG A 101 5.43 7.27 -9.82
CA ARG A 101 4.97 8.61 -9.47
C ARG A 101 5.25 9.55 -10.66
N GLY A 102 4.21 10.12 -11.25
CA GLY A 102 4.30 10.97 -12.45
C GLY A 102 3.84 10.30 -13.76
N GLN A 103 3.74 8.97 -13.81
CA GLN A 103 3.23 8.22 -14.97
C GLN A 103 1.73 7.88 -14.87
N SER A 104 0.95 8.75 -14.22
CA SER A 104 -0.51 8.61 -14.13
C SER A 104 -1.25 9.09 -15.39
N THR A 105 -0.52 9.56 -16.40
CA THR A 105 -1.08 9.91 -17.72
C THR A 105 -1.20 8.66 -18.60
N LYS A 106 -2.23 8.62 -19.44
CA LYS A 106 -2.62 7.47 -20.30
C LYS A 106 -1.47 6.84 -21.10
N ALA A 107 -0.41 7.58 -21.40
CA ALA A 107 0.75 7.12 -22.17
C ALA A 107 1.70 6.16 -21.42
N GLY A 108 1.54 5.99 -20.10
CA GLY A 108 2.44 5.18 -19.26
C GLY A 108 1.89 3.82 -18.80
N LEU A 109 0.69 3.43 -19.21
CA LEU A 109 0.05 2.20 -18.75
C LEU A 109 0.41 1.04 -19.68
N THR A 110 1.47 0.30 -19.34
CA THR A 110 1.90 -0.89 -20.09
C THR A 110 1.11 -2.11 -19.65
N PRO A 111 0.37 -2.79 -20.55
CA PRO A 111 -0.24 -4.08 -20.25
C PRO A 111 0.83 -5.08 -19.85
N LYS A 112 0.58 -5.82 -18.78
CA LYS A 112 1.52 -6.83 -18.33
C LYS A 112 1.39 -8.07 -19.23
N VAL A 113 2.27 -8.17 -20.22
CA VAL A 113 2.32 -9.33 -21.13
C VAL A 113 2.66 -10.58 -20.30
N LYS A 114 1.87 -11.66 -20.47
CA LYS A 114 2.21 -12.97 -19.92
C LYS A 114 3.47 -13.46 -20.64
N ARG A 115 4.61 -13.43 -19.95
CA ARG A 115 5.85 -14.05 -20.42
C ARG A 115 5.88 -15.50 -19.94
N ASP A 116 6.31 -16.40 -20.81
CA ASP A 116 6.54 -17.79 -20.42
C ASP A 116 7.62 -17.86 -19.33
N PRO A 117 7.53 -18.81 -18.39
CA PRO A 117 8.54 -19.00 -17.36
C PRO A 117 9.90 -19.29 -18.01
N SER A 118 10.96 -18.64 -17.53
CA SER A 118 12.32 -18.99 -17.98
C SER A 118 12.66 -20.42 -17.57
N GLY A 119 13.61 -21.05 -18.29
CA GLY A 119 14.10 -22.39 -17.93
C GLY A 119 14.59 -22.48 -16.48
N PHE A 120 15.22 -21.41 -15.97
CA PHE A 120 15.60 -21.30 -14.56
C PHE A 120 14.40 -21.29 -13.60
N SER A 121 13.33 -20.58 -13.94
CA SER A 121 12.10 -20.54 -13.13
C SER A 121 11.44 -21.92 -13.04
N LEU A 122 11.41 -22.66 -14.15
CA LEU A 122 10.93 -24.05 -14.19
C LEU A 122 11.80 -24.96 -13.32
N PHE A 123 13.12 -24.89 -13.49
CA PHE A 123 14.08 -25.65 -12.68
C PHE A 123 13.88 -25.39 -11.18
N VAL A 124 13.78 -24.13 -10.76
CA VAL A 124 13.55 -23.77 -9.35
C VAL A 124 12.21 -24.33 -8.86
N LYS A 125 11.15 -24.25 -9.68
CA LYS A 125 9.83 -24.78 -9.31
C LYS A 125 9.88 -26.30 -9.10
N GLU A 126 10.58 -27.03 -9.96
CA GLU A 126 10.74 -28.49 -9.88
C GLU A 126 11.57 -28.90 -8.67
N ASN A 127 12.70 -28.21 -8.43
CA ASN A 127 13.69 -28.65 -7.45
C ASN A 127 13.49 -28.06 -6.05
N SER A 128 12.78 -26.93 -5.90
CA SER A 128 12.62 -26.23 -4.62
C SER A 128 11.95 -27.07 -3.53
N ARG A 129 11.07 -28.01 -3.89
CA ARG A 129 10.41 -28.89 -2.92
C ARG A 129 11.38 -29.88 -2.30
N SER A 130 12.24 -30.50 -3.12
CA SER A 130 13.24 -31.47 -2.65
C SER A 130 14.25 -30.80 -1.72
N VAL A 131 14.70 -29.60 -2.07
CA VAL A 131 15.66 -28.84 -1.24
C VAL A 131 15.05 -28.50 0.12
N ARG A 132 13.78 -28.05 0.17
CA ARG A 132 13.10 -27.74 1.45
C ARG A 132 12.86 -28.96 2.34
N GLN A 133 12.84 -30.17 1.77
CA GLN A 133 12.69 -31.41 2.54
C GLN A 133 14.02 -31.93 3.09
N GLN A 134 15.14 -31.45 2.55
CA GLN A 134 16.49 -31.81 2.99
C GLN A 134 17.06 -30.83 4.03
N MET A 135 16.36 -29.74 4.32
CA MET A 135 16.64 -28.80 5.43
C MET A 135 15.74 -29.11 6.62
#